data_AF-A0A0L9UPR5-F1
#
_entry.id   AF-A0A0L9UPR5-F1
#
_cell.length_a   1.000
_cell.length_b   1.000
_cell.length_c   1.000
_cell.angle_alpha   90.00
_cell.angle_beta   90.00
_cell.angle_gamma   90.00
#
_symmetry.space_group_name_H-M   'P 1'
#
loop_
_entity.id
_entity.type
_entity.pdbx_description
1 polymer ?
#
loop_
_entity_poly.entity_id
_entity_poly.type
_entity_poly.pdbx_seq_one_letter_code
_entity_poly.pdbx_strand_id
1 'polypeptide(L)'
;MSSKESCRSELRIAIRQLSDRCLYSASKWAAEQLVGIEHDPVKFTPSNTRFQRGSSSIRRKYKTHDVTVTPIAGVSYVATPVMEEDELVDDDFYLQAKAYFDCREYKRAAHVLRDQNGRKAVFLRCYALYL
;
A
#
# COMPACT_ATOMS: atom_id res chain seq x y z
N MET A 1 -0.34 21.82 -5.30
CA MET A 1 0.92 21.04 -5.26
C MET A 1 1.12 20.33 -3.92
N SER A 2 0.84 20.97 -2.77
CA SER A 2 0.98 20.36 -1.43
C SER A 2 0.16 19.07 -1.21
N SER A 3 -1.10 19.03 -1.65
CA SER A 3 -1.98 17.86 -1.44
C SER A 3 -1.49 16.56 -2.13
N LYS A 4 -0.88 16.67 -3.33
CA LYS A 4 -0.35 15.48 -4.04
C LYS A 4 0.85 14.89 -3.28
N GLU A 5 1.73 15.72 -2.72
CA GLU A 5 2.87 15.22 -1.94
C GLU A 5 2.41 14.61 -0.60
N SER A 6 1.41 15.19 0.07
CA SER A 6 0.79 14.59 1.27
C SER A 6 0.25 13.19 0.98
N CYS A 7 -0.51 13.05 -0.11
CA CYS A 7 -1.05 11.76 -0.53
C CYS A 7 0.08 10.75 -0.82
N ARG A 8 1.19 11.19 -1.45
CA ARG A 8 2.36 10.33 -1.68
C ARG A 8 3.01 9.88 -0.38
N SER A 9 3.16 10.78 0.62
CA SER A 9 3.68 10.38 1.93
C SER A 9 2.76 9.39 2.64
N GLU A 10 1.45 9.62 2.62
CA GLU A 10 0.46 8.72 3.23
C GLU A 10 0.49 7.33 2.60
N LEU A 11 0.54 7.25 1.27
CA LEU A 11 0.66 5.97 0.56
C LEU A 11 1.96 5.23 0.90
N ARG A 12 3.10 5.94 1.02
CA ARG A 12 4.36 5.32 1.45
C ARG A 12 4.28 4.76 2.87
N ILE A 13 3.56 5.42 3.77
CA ILE A 13 3.34 4.93 5.14
C ILE A 13 2.43 3.69 5.10
N ALA A 14 1.31 3.77 4.36
CA ALA A 14 0.37 2.68 4.22
C ALA A 14 1.02 1.41 3.64
N ILE A 15 1.85 1.55 2.59
CA ILE A 15 2.57 0.41 1.99
C ILE A 15 3.41 -0.32 3.03
N ARG A 16 4.18 0.40 3.87
CA ARG A 16 4.98 -0.21 4.94
C ARG A 16 4.07 -0.92 5.95
N GLN A 17 3.10 -0.21 6.53
CA GLN A 17 2.20 -0.76 7.54
C GLN A 17 1.45 -2.02 7.08
N LEU A 18 1.03 -2.05 5.81
CA LEU A 18 0.34 -3.19 5.20
C LEU A 18 1.30 -4.34 4.92
N SER A 19 2.51 -4.04 4.44
CA SER A 19 3.52 -5.07 4.12
C SER A 19 4.03 -5.75 5.38
N ASP A 20 4.26 -4.99 6.45
CA ASP A 20 4.70 -5.53 7.73
C ASP A 20 3.67 -6.54 8.25
N ARG A 21 2.38 -6.27 8.04
CA ARG A 21 1.24 -7.13 8.42
C ARG A 21 0.90 -8.22 7.39
N CYS A 22 1.73 -8.39 6.37
CA CYS A 22 1.54 -9.38 5.29
C CYS A 22 0.22 -9.22 4.51
N LEU A 23 -0.35 -8.01 4.46
CA LEU A 23 -1.53 -7.67 3.68
C LEU A 23 -1.16 -7.33 2.23
N TYR A 24 -0.61 -8.32 1.52
CA TYR A 24 0.07 -8.10 0.23
C TYR A 24 -0.81 -7.48 -0.84
N SER A 25 -2.08 -7.88 -0.94
CA SER A 25 -3.00 -7.32 -1.95
C SER A 25 -3.26 -5.83 -1.74
N ALA A 26 -3.44 -5.42 -0.48
CA ALA A 26 -3.65 -4.02 -0.13
C ALA A 26 -2.36 -3.20 -0.31
N SER A 27 -1.21 -3.74 0.13
CA SER A 27 0.09 -3.10 -0.07
C SER A 27 0.41 -2.88 -1.55
N LYS A 28 0.20 -3.92 -2.38
CA LYS A 28 0.38 -3.85 -3.83
C LYS A 28 -0.50 -2.77 -4.46
N TRP A 29 -1.77 -2.74 -4.10
CA TRP A 29 -2.69 -1.72 -4.60
C TRP A 29 -2.24 -0.30 -4.20
N ALA A 30 -1.86 -0.09 -2.93
CA ALA A 30 -1.35 1.21 -2.49
C ALA A 30 -0.09 1.64 -3.25
N ALA A 31 0.79 0.69 -3.58
CA ALA A 31 1.98 0.94 -4.40
C ALA A 31 1.64 1.31 -5.84
N GLU A 32 0.65 0.64 -6.46
CA GLU A 32 0.13 0.98 -7.79
C GLU A 32 -0.42 2.42 -7.80
N GLN A 33 -1.20 2.80 -6.79
CA GLN A 33 -1.73 4.16 -6.66
C GLN A 33 -0.60 5.20 -6.50
N LEU A 34 0.44 4.90 -5.72
CA LEU A 34 1.58 5.80 -5.50
C LEU A 34 2.35 6.09 -6.79
N VAL A 35 2.56 5.07 -7.63
CA VAL A 35 3.22 5.20 -8.94
C VAL A 35 2.34 5.96 -9.93
N GLY A 36 1.02 5.82 -9.84
CA GLY A 36 0.04 6.51 -10.70
C GLY A 36 -0.11 8.02 -10.45
N ILE A 37 0.36 8.55 -9.30
CA ILE A 37 0.33 9.99 -9.05
C ILE A 37 1.40 10.67 -9.89
N GLU A 38 0.95 11.41 -10.92
CA GLU A 38 1.80 12.19 -11.82
C GLU A 38 2.83 13.04 -11.06
N HIS A 39 4.10 12.92 -11.48
CA HIS A 39 5.16 13.77 -10.99
C HIS A 39 5.10 15.13 -11.67
N ASP A 40 5.40 16.20 -10.92
CA ASP A 40 5.50 17.55 -11.46
C ASP A 40 6.57 17.56 -12.57
N PRO A 41 6.21 17.88 -13.84
CA PRO A 41 7.09 17.70 -15.00
C PRO A 41 8.32 18.61 -14.96
N VAL A 42 8.28 19.68 -14.17
CA VAL A 42 9.39 20.64 -14.02
C VAL A 42 10.55 20.05 -13.22
N LYS A 43 10.30 19.01 -12.40
CA LYS A 43 11.29 18.35 -11.54
C LYS A 43 11.82 17.05 -12.13
N PHE A 44 11.25 16.59 -13.24
CA PHE A 44 11.60 15.32 -13.86
C PHE A 44 11.74 15.54 -15.35
N THR A 45 12.95 15.85 -15.83
CA THR A 45 13.31 15.60 -17.23
C THR A 45 13.48 14.09 -17.38
N PRO A 46 12.53 13.35 -17.97
CA PRO A 46 12.68 11.91 -18.10
C PRO A 46 13.83 11.64 -19.07
N SER A 47 14.92 11.07 -18.57
CA SER A 47 16.11 10.76 -19.38
C SER A 47 15.86 9.67 -20.43
N ASN A 48 14.71 8.98 -20.42
CA ASN A 48 14.44 7.84 -21.29
C ASN A 48 12.95 7.63 -21.63
N THR A 49 12.29 8.61 -22.25
CA THR A 49 11.10 8.34 -23.10
C THR A 49 11.33 8.81 -24.53
N ARG A 50 12.51 8.48 -25.08
CA ARG A 50 12.73 8.38 -26.53
C ARG A 50 12.36 6.98 -27.02
N PHE A 51 11.15 6.51 -26.67
CA PHE A 51 10.46 5.49 -27.47
C PHE A 51 9.24 6.13 -28.10
N GLN A 52 9.12 5.86 -29.39
CA GLN A 52 8.43 6.67 -30.35
C GLN A 52 6.96 6.88 -30.00
N ARG A 53 6.60 8.16 -30.01
CA ARG A 53 5.29 8.67 -30.38
C ARG A 53 4.90 8.08 -31.73
N GLY A 54 4.23 6.92 -31.71
CA GLY A 54 3.71 6.25 -32.90
C GLY A 54 3.50 4.78 -32.63
N SER A 55 2.25 4.32 -32.77
CA SER A 55 1.81 2.92 -32.71
C SER A 55 1.27 2.43 -31.36
N SER A 56 0.03 2.81 -31.07
CA SER A 56 -0.99 1.87 -30.56
C SER A 56 -2.37 2.48 -30.75
N SER A 57 -3.05 2.05 -31.81
CA SER A 57 -4.43 2.38 -32.14
C SER A 57 -5.39 1.61 -31.21
N ILE A 58 -5.55 2.07 -29.97
CA ILE A 58 -6.74 1.74 -29.18
C ILE A 58 -7.70 2.91 -29.33
N ARG A 59 -8.54 2.83 -30.37
CA ARG A 59 -9.75 3.66 -30.50
C ARG A 59 -10.71 3.27 -29.37
N ARG A 60 -10.60 3.92 -28.20
CA ARG A 60 -11.71 3.95 -27.25
C ARG A 60 -12.80 4.83 -27.86
N LYS A 61 -13.88 4.18 -28.29
CA LYS A 61 -15.11 4.84 -28.71
C LYS A 61 -15.63 5.71 -27.55
N TYR A 62 -15.65 7.01 -27.75
CA TYR A 62 -16.30 7.97 -26.88
C TYR A 62 -17.81 7.74 -26.98
N LYS A 63 -18.45 7.27 -25.90
CA LYS A 63 -19.89 7.46 -25.70
C LYS A 63 -20.02 8.60 -24.70
N THR A 64 -20.35 9.78 -25.22
CA THR A 64 -20.81 10.94 -24.48
C THR A 64 -22.17 10.63 -23.88
N HIS A 65 -22.29 10.64 -22.54
CA HIS A 65 -23.52 11.04 -21.87
C HIS A 65 -23.19 11.62 -20.49
N ASP A 66 -23.53 12.90 -20.39
CA ASP A 66 -23.93 13.72 -19.24
C ASP A 66 -23.16 13.70 -17.92
N VAL A 67 -22.66 14.90 -17.60
CA VAL A 67 -22.08 15.30 -16.32
C VAL A 67 -23.23 15.55 -15.35
N THR A 68 -23.57 14.56 -14.54
CA THR A 68 -24.30 14.80 -13.29
C THR A 68 -23.28 14.81 -12.16
N VAL A 69 -22.89 16.02 -11.73
CA VAL A 69 -22.02 16.24 -10.57
C VAL A 69 -22.76 15.73 -9.33
N THR A 70 -22.49 14.48 -8.96
CA THR A 70 -22.84 13.98 -7.63
C THR A 70 -21.75 14.47 -6.69
N PRO A 71 -22.07 15.17 -5.59
CA PRO A 71 -21.06 15.49 -4.59
C PRO A 71 -20.48 14.17 -4.05
N ILE A 72 -19.16 14.05 -4.01
CA ILE A 72 -18.48 12.91 -3.39
C ILE A 72 -18.74 12.99 -1.88
N ALA A 73 -19.83 12.38 -1.45
CA ALA A 73 -20.12 12.11 -0.05
C ALA A 73 -19.17 11.01 0.44
N GLY A 74 -18.43 11.28 1.50
CA GLY A 74 -17.66 10.23 2.22
C GLY A 74 -16.15 10.28 2.10
N VAL A 75 -15.53 11.40 1.71
CA VAL A 75 -14.07 11.57 1.96
C VAL A 75 -13.86 11.74 3.45
N SER A 76 -13.77 10.63 4.17
CA SER A 76 -13.29 10.60 5.54
C SER A 76 -11.82 10.98 5.51
N TYR A 77 -11.48 12.20 5.94
CA TYR A 77 -10.11 12.68 6.13
C TYR A 77 -9.47 12.03 7.37
N VAL A 78 -9.62 10.71 7.53
CA VAL A 78 -8.77 9.98 8.45
C VAL A 78 -7.43 9.86 7.73
N ALA A 79 -6.60 10.90 7.90
CA ALA A 79 -5.19 10.82 7.57
C ALA A 79 -4.67 9.50 8.16
N THR A 80 -3.98 8.68 7.37
CA THR A 80 -3.32 7.48 7.89
C THR A 80 -2.52 7.93 9.10
N PRO A 81 -2.87 7.46 10.32
CA PRO A 81 -2.14 7.89 11.49
C PRO A 81 -0.69 7.49 11.23
N VAL A 82 0.18 8.49 11.31
CA VAL A 82 1.61 8.28 11.51
C VAL A 82 1.68 7.63 12.88
N MET A 83 1.54 6.30 12.93
CA MET A 83 1.83 5.58 14.15
C MET A 83 3.33 5.77 14.38
N GLU A 84 3.68 6.66 15.32
CA GLU A 84 5.04 6.88 15.82
C GLU A 84 5.59 5.67 16.60
N GLU A 85 4.95 4.51 16.51
CA GLU A 85 5.29 3.32 17.28
C GLU A 85 5.83 2.24 16.32
N ASP A 86 7.12 1.95 16.47
CA ASP A 86 7.94 0.91 15.84
C ASP A 86 8.68 1.24 14.52
N GLU A 87 9.49 2.31 14.51
CA GLU A 87 10.80 2.25 13.81
C GLU A 87 11.82 1.37 14.57
N LEU A 88 11.39 0.75 15.68
CA LEU A 88 12.16 -0.20 16.46
C LEU A 88 12.02 -1.58 15.81
N VAL A 89 13.15 -2.05 15.28
CA VAL A 89 13.50 -3.44 14.96
C VAL A 89 12.43 -4.43 15.40
N ASP A 90 11.80 -5.07 14.41
CA ASP A 90 10.91 -6.20 14.63
C ASP A 90 11.55 -7.19 15.61
N ASP A 91 10.86 -7.51 16.71
CA ASP A 91 11.29 -8.51 17.68
C ASP A 91 11.63 -9.85 16.98
N ASP A 92 12.59 -10.61 17.50
CA ASP A 92 13.11 -11.83 16.89
C ASP A 92 11.97 -12.84 16.61
N PHE A 93 10.98 -12.89 17.51
CA PHE A 93 9.77 -13.69 17.34
C PHE A 93 8.93 -13.25 16.14
N TYR A 94 8.82 -11.94 15.90
CA TYR A 94 8.10 -11.40 14.76
C TYR A 94 8.81 -11.73 13.45
N LEU A 95 10.14 -11.55 13.41
CA LEU A 95 10.97 -11.90 12.25
C LEU A 95 10.81 -13.39 11.89
N GLN A 96 10.90 -14.27 12.88
CA GLN A 96 10.71 -15.70 12.67
C GLN A 96 9.29 -16.03 12.20
N ALA A 97 8.27 -15.45 12.83
CA ALA A 97 6.88 -15.67 12.44
C ALA A 97 6.59 -15.19 11.01
N LYS A 98 7.17 -14.05 10.62
CA LYS A 98 7.06 -13.51 9.26
C LYS A 98 7.73 -14.44 8.25
N ALA A 99 8.91 -14.99 8.55
CA ALA A 99 9.55 -15.98 7.68
C ALA A 99 8.67 -17.24 7.49
N TYR A 100 8.02 -17.74 8.54
CA TYR A 100 7.04 -18.82 8.39
C TYR A 100 5.81 -18.41 7.57
N PHE A 101 5.32 -17.19 7.77
CA PHE A 101 4.18 -16.65 7.03
C PHE A 101 4.48 -16.55 5.53
N ASP A 102 5.65 -16.02 5.18
CA ASP A 102 6.13 -15.87 3.80
C ASP A 102 6.23 -17.25 3.10
N CYS A 103 6.58 -18.31 3.85
CA CYS A 103 6.57 -19.72 3.39
C CYS A 103 5.19 -20.40 3.42
N ARG A 104 4.11 -19.67 3.74
CA ARG A 104 2.73 -20.19 3.89
C ARG A 104 2.54 -21.20 5.03
N GLU A 105 3.43 -21.19 6.02
CA GLU A 105 3.35 -22.07 7.19
C GLU A 105 2.56 -21.41 8.33
N TYR A 106 1.29 -21.11 8.08
CA TYR A 106 0.49 -20.21 8.93
C TYR A 106 0.34 -20.68 10.38
N LYS A 107 0.13 -21.99 10.58
CA LYS A 107 0.04 -22.57 11.93
C LYS A 107 1.32 -22.38 12.76
N ARG A 108 2.49 -22.46 12.12
CA ARG A 108 3.79 -22.23 12.78
C ARG A 108 3.98 -20.74 13.09
N ALA A 109 3.65 -19.86 12.15
CA ALA A 109 3.67 -18.42 12.36
C ALA A 109 2.79 -18.01 13.57
N ALA A 110 1.55 -18.52 13.63
CA ALA A 110 0.65 -18.26 14.74
C ALA A 110 1.18 -18.79 16.09
N HIS A 111 1.79 -19.97 16.08
CA HIS A 111 2.35 -20.59 17.27
C HIS A 111 3.53 -19.80 17.87
N VAL A 112 4.44 -19.28 17.04
CA VAL A 112 5.57 -18.43 17.49
C VAL A 112 5.07 -17.16 18.19
N LEU A 113 3.95 -16.60 17.73
CA LEU A 113 3.38 -15.36 18.25
C LEU A 113 2.38 -15.55 19.40
N ARG A 114 2.19 -16.76 19.92
CA ARG A 114 1.14 -17.07 20.92
C ARG A 114 1.27 -16.27 22.24
N ASP A 115 2.51 -15.94 22.62
CA ASP A 115 2.84 -15.23 23.87
C ASP A 115 3.16 -13.75 23.62
N GLN A 116 2.99 -13.28 22.38
CA GLN A 116 3.30 -11.90 21.97
C GLN A 116 2.06 -11.00 22.10
N ASN A 117 2.27 -9.82 22.69
CA ASN A 117 1.19 -8.86 22.99
C ASN A 117 1.24 -7.60 22.12
N GLY A 118 2.29 -7.44 21.30
CA GLY A 118 2.41 -6.30 20.39
C GLY A 118 1.26 -6.28 19.37
N ARG A 119 0.69 -5.10 19.10
CA ARG A 119 -0.46 -4.93 18.18
C ARG A 119 -0.23 -5.60 16.82
N LYS A 120 0.99 -5.48 16.29
CA LYS A 120 1.41 -6.09 15.02
C LYS A 120 1.51 -7.61 15.11
N ALA A 121 2.12 -8.15 16.17
CA ALA A 121 2.23 -9.59 16.42
C ALA A 121 0.86 -10.25 16.62
N VAL A 122 -0.01 -9.64 17.45
CA VAL A 122 -1.37 -10.13 17.68
C VAL A 122 -2.17 -10.13 16.37
N PHE A 123 -2.07 -9.07 15.57
CA PHE A 123 -2.69 -9.01 14.25
C PHE A 123 -2.22 -10.17 13.36
N LEU A 124 -0.90 -10.34 13.20
CA LEU A 124 -0.35 -11.37 12.31
C LEU A 124 -0.71 -12.78 12.80
N ARG A 125 -0.75 -13.01 14.12
CA ARG A 125 -1.21 -14.28 14.72
C ARG A 125 -2.65 -14.59 14.33
N CYS A 126 -3.57 -13.65 14.55
CA CYS A 126 -4.98 -13.85 14.23
C CYS A 126 -5.19 -14.01 12.71
N TYR A 127 -4.45 -13.25 11.90
CA TYR A 127 -4.52 -13.37 10.44
C TYR A 127 -4.01 -14.73 9.95
N ALA A 128 -2.91 -15.24 10.51
CA ALA A 128 -2.40 -16.57 10.21
C ALA A 128 -3.34 -17.70 10.68
N LEU A 129 -4.14 -17.50 11.73
CA LEU A 129 -5.17 -18.47 12.14
C LEU A 129 -6.41 -18.45 11.24
N TYR A 130 -6.64 -17.34 10.53
CA TYR A 130 -7.75 -17.19 9.58
C TYR A 130 -7.44 -17.84 8.22
N LEU A 131 -6.20 -17.75 7.75
CA LEU A 131 -5.72 -18.35 6.49
C LEU A 131 -5.56 -19.87 6.59
#